data_AF-A0A0L7L4K9-F1
#
_entry.id   AF-A0A0L7L4K9-F1
#
_cell.length_a   1.000
_cell.length_b   1.000
_cell.length_c   1.000
_cell.angle_alpha   90.00
_cell.angle_beta   90.00
_cell.angle_gamma   90.00
#
_symmetry.space_group_name_H-M   'P 1'
#
loop_
_entity.id
_entity.type
_entity.pdbx_description
1 polymer ?
#
loop_
_entity_poly.entity_id
_entity_poly.type
_entity_poly.pdbx_seq_one_letter_code
_entity_poly.pdbx_strand_id
1 'polypeptide(L)'
;MSNYNDEADDEEDDFEVTAVDDSRYATSFHVSKHYIGSIIGKKGATKMRIERETKTNIKIPKQGEAGDISILGPTPANVKAARRRINIIVMSSRSKQRPTHFISIPLNTPDIMRNFQNFKVRDILSYPDLPY
;
A
#
# COMPACT_ATOMS: atom_id res chain seq x y z
N MET A 1 9.58 -27.10 5.39
CA MET A 1 9.38 -25.80 6.06
C MET A 1 10.32 -24.82 5.38
N SER A 2 9.83 -24.08 4.38
CA SER A 2 10.66 -23.13 3.65
C SER A 2 10.95 -21.92 4.54
N ASN A 3 12.23 -21.68 4.82
CA ASN A 3 12.71 -20.43 5.40
C ASN A 3 12.45 -19.32 4.38
N TYR A 4 11.40 -18.54 4.61
CA TYR A 4 11.25 -17.26 3.95
C TYR A 4 12.33 -16.34 4.52
N ASN A 5 13.33 -16.07 3.70
CA ASN A 5 14.35 -15.07 3.96
C ASN A 5 13.62 -13.74 4.19
N ASP A 6 13.75 -13.18 5.39
CA ASP A 6 13.25 -11.86 5.82
C ASP A 6 14.19 -10.76 5.26
N GLU A 7 14.57 -10.91 3.97
CA GLU A 7 15.22 -9.84 3.22
C GLU A 7 14.14 -8.80 2.97
N ALA A 8 14.16 -7.79 3.84
CA ALA A 8 13.34 -6.60 3.73
C ALA A 8 13.32 -6.14 2.27
N ASP A 9 12.12 -6.12 1.73
CA ASP A 9 11.76 -5.45 0.50
C ASP A 9 12.12 -3.97 0.66
N ASP A 10 13.38 -3.65 0.39
CA ASP A 10 13.91 -2.29 0.19
C ASP A 10 13.47 -1.80 -1.19
N GLU A 11 12.20 -2.01 -1.56
CA GLU A 11 11.54 -1.07 -2.45
C GLU A 11 11.67 0.29 -1.77
N GLU A 12 12.35 1.21 -2.46
CA GLU A 12 12.57 2.57 -2.03
C GLU A 12 11.20 3.24 -1.96
N ASP A 13 10.49 3.05 -0.84
CA ASP A 13 9.17 3.63 -0.63
C ASP A 13 9.34 5.15 -0.78
N ASP A 14 8.83 5.66 -1.90
CA ASP A 14 8.88 7.06 -2.34
C ASP A 14 7.86 7.89 -1.54
N PHE A 15 7.84 7.66 -0.23
CA PHE A 15 7.10 8.48 0.69
C PHE A 15 7.91 9.74 0.95
N GLU A 16 7.37 10.86 0.50
CA GLU A 16 7.88 12.17 0.88
C GLU A 16 7.84 12.31 2.41
N VAL A 17 9.01 12.55 2.99
CA VAL A 17 9.19 12.82 4.42
C VAL A 17 9.87 14.18 4.54
N THR A 18 9.18 15.12 5.18
CA THR A 18 9.64 16.49 5.37
C THR A 18 10.22 16.67 6.78
N ALA A 19 11.34 17.35 6.90
CA ALA A 19 11.82 17.83 8.20
C ALA A 19 10.87 18.93 8.72
N VAL A 20 10.39 18.79 9.96
CA VAL A 20 9.52 19.77 10.62
C VAL A 20 10.36 20.75 11.44
N ASP A 21 11.41 20.23 12.09
CA ASP A 21 12.44 20.95 12.81
C ASP A 21 13.73 20.14 12.81
N ASP A 22 14.77 20.60 13.51
CA ASP A 22 16.10 19.96 13.57
C ASP A 22 16.07 18.51 14.12
N SER A 23 14.99 18.10 14.76
CA SER A 23 14.87 16.84 15.50
C SER A 23 13.70 15.95 15.08
N ARG A 24 12.80 16.46 14.23
CA ARG A 24 11.55 15.77 13.90
C ARG A 24 11.25 15.81 12.41
N TYR A 25 10.73 14.69 11.95
CA TYR A 25 10.33 14.44 10.58
C TYR A 25 8.86 14.08 10.54
N ALA A 26 8.18 14.48 9.47
CA ALA A 26 6.78 14.17 9.28
C ALA A 26 6.46 13.70 7.87
N THR A 27 5.36 12.95 7.77
CA THR A 27 4.70 12.65 6.50
C THR A 27 3.19 12.72 6.72
N SER A 28 2.46 13.11 5.69
CA SER A 28 1.00 13.14 5.68
C SER A 28 0.47 12.47 4.42
N PHE A 29 -0.62 11.72 4.57
CA PHE A 29 -1.24 11.05 3.43
C PHE A 29 -2.72 10.77 3.68
N HIS A 30 -3.44 10.75 2.57
CA HIS A 30 -4.86 10.47 2.58
C HIS A 30 -5.15 8.99 2.84
N VAL A 31 -6.12 8.72 3.72
CA VAL A 31 -6.72 7.40 3.90
C VAL A 31 -8.23 7.54 3.94
N SER A 32 -8.93 6.72 3.15
CA SER A 32 -10.39 6.67 3.17
C SER A 32 -10.91 6.37 4.57
N LYS A 33 -11.96 7.10 4.98
CA LYS A 33 -12.64 6.97 6.28
C LYS A 33 -13.04 5.54 6.61
N HIS A 34 -13.33 4.72 5.59
CA HIS A 34 -13.67 3.30 5.74
C HIS A 34 -12.55 2.47 6.41
N TYR A 35 -11.29 2.87 6.26
CA TYR A 35 -10.13 2.11 6.77
C TYR A 35 -9.55 2.69 8.07
N ILE A 36 -10.01 3.87 8.50
CA ILE A 36 -9.55 4.53 9.73
C ILE A 36 -9.80 3.64 10.96
N GLY A 37 -10.95 2.96 11.02
CA GLY A 37 -11.27 2.04 12.11
C GLY A 37 -10.26 0.89 12.23
N SER A 38 -9.78 0.34 11.12
CA SER A 38 -8.77 -0.73 11.10
C SER A 38 -7.41 -0.25 11.61
N ILE A 39 -7.02 1.00 11.29
CA ILE A 39 -5.76 1.60 11.75
C ILE A 39 -5.79 1.86 13.25
N ILE A 40 -6.90 2.41 13.76
CA ILE A 40 -7.10 2.64 15.20
C ILE A 40 -7.10 1.30 15.94
N GLY A 41 -7.87 0.33 15.44
CA GLY A 41 -8.07 -0.96 16.08
C GLY A 41 -8.91 -0.89 17.36
N LYS A 42 -9.12 -2.04 18.01
CA LYS A 42 -9.94 -2.13 19.22
C LYS A 42 -9.34 -1.26 20.33
N LYS A 43 -10.13 -0.30 20.83
CA LYS A 43 -9.70 0.68 21.86
C LYS A 43 -8.39 1.42 21.51
N GLY A 44 -8.07 1.60 20.23
CA GLY A 44 -6.83 2.26 19.81
C GLY A 44 -5.57 1.38 19.90
N ALA A 45 -5.70 0.10 20.24
CA ALA A 45 -4.55 -0.78 20.51
C ALA A 45 -3.60 -0.90 19.32
N THR A 46 -4.12 -0.92 18.08
CA THR A 46 -3.30 -1.03 16.87
C THR A 46 -2.48 0.24 16.65
N LYS A 47 -3.12 1.41 16.69
CA LYS A 47 -2.43 2.72 16.62
C LYS A 47 -1.34 2.83 17.68
N MET A 48 -1.67 2.56 18.95
CA MET A 48 -0.73 2.64 20.07
C MET A 48 0.45 1.68 19.91
N ARG A 49 0.22 0.48 19.35
CA ARG A 49 1.28 -0.48 19.06
C ARG A 49 2.22 0.06 17.98
N ILE A 50 1.68 0.59 16.88
CA ILE A 50 2.49 1.18 15.80
C ILE A 50 3.33 2.35 16.33
N GLU A 51 2.71 3.28 17.07
CA GLU A 51 3.40 4.42 17.69
C GLU A 51 4.56 3.97 18.57
N ARG A 52 4.35 2.95 19.41
CA ARG A 52 5.39 2.40 20.31
C ARG A 52 6.53 1.73 19.56
N GLU A 53 6.20 0.83 18.62
CA GLU A 53 7.20 0.05 17.88
C GLU A 53 8.01 0.92 16.91
N THR A 54 7.44 2.03 16.43
CA THR A 54 8.13 2.96 15.50
C THR A 54 8.71 4.18 16.19
N LYS A 55 8.41 4.42 17.47
CA LYS A 55 8.73 5.67 18.16
C LYS A 55 8.18 6.90 17.44
N THR A 56 6.97 6.80 16.91
CA THR A 56 6.28 7.90 16.21
C THR A 56 5.00 8.31 16.94
N ASN A 57 4.50 9.50 16.61
CA ASN A 57 3.17 9.97 16.96
C ASN A 57 2.31 10.00 15.70
N ILE A 58 1.17 9.33 15.73
CA ILE A 58 0.22 9.24 14.62
C ILE A 58 -1.01 10.07 15.00
N LYS A 59 -1.27 11.13 14.23
CA LYS A 59 -2.47 11.96 14.36
C LYS A 59 -3.46 11.58 13.26
N ILE A 60 -4.64 11.16 13.69
CA ILE A 60 -5.76 10.78 12.84
C ILE A 60 -6.85 11.86 12.97
N PRO A 61 -7.39 12.40 11.87
CA PRO A 61 -8.47 13.39 11.92
C PRO A 61 -9.71 12.83 12.62
N LYS A 62 -10.42 13.68 13.36
CA LYS A 62 -11.61 13.24 14.12
C LYS A 62 -12.78 12.91 13.20
N GLN A 63 -13.77 12.18 13.73
CA GLN A 63 -15.00 11.92 12.99
C GLN A 63 -15.71 13.24 12.66
N GLY A 64 -15.98 13.46 11.37
CA GLY A 64 -16.56 14.71 10.86
C GLY A 64 -15.53 15.73 10.37
N GLU A 65 -14.25 15.57 10.74
CA GLU A 65 -13.16 16.38 10.22
C GLU A 65 -12.72 15.84 8.85
N ALA A 66 -12.39 16.76 7.93
CA ALA A 66 -11.68 16.43 6.70
C ALA A 66 -10.18 16.58 6.97
N GLY A 67 -9.39 15.64 6.48
CA GLY A 67 -7.94 15.73 6.62
C GLY A 67 -7.26 14.39 6.39
N ASP A 68 -5.94 14.48 6.41
CA ASP A 68 -5.04 13.36 6.20
C ASP A 68 -4.51 12.83 7.54
N ILE A 69 -4.05 11.58 7.52
CA ILE A 69 -3.28 11.05 8.63
C ILE A 69 -1.91 11.72 8.58
N SER A 70 -1.43 12.19 9.73
CA SER A 70 -0.07 12.72 9.87
C SER A 70 0.73 11.88 10.84
N ILE A 71 1.98 11.62 10.50
CA ILE A 71 2.93 10.87 11.32
C ILE A 71 4.10 11.80 11.62
N LEU A 72 4.50 11.88 12.88
CA LEU A 72 5.64 12.64 13.35
C LEU A 72 6.61 11.69 14.07
N GLY A 73 7.91 11.76 13.77
CA GLY A 73 8.90 10.89 14.37
C GLY A 73 10.29 11.52 14.42
N PRO A 74 11.23 10.90 15.16
CA PRO A 74 12.58 11.45 15.36
C PRO A 74 13.50 11.26 14.14
N THR A 75 13.23 10.26 13.30
CA THR A 75 14.03 9.99 12.09
C THR A 75 13.13 9.69 10.90
N PRO A 76 13.58 9.93 9.66
CA PRO A 76 12.82 9.56 8.47
C PRO A 76 12.49 8.06 8.41
N ALA A 77 13.42 7.21 8.86
CA ALA A 77 13.22 5.76 8.90
C ALA A 77 12.06 5.36 9.83
N ASN A 78 11.94 6.00 11.00
CA ASN A 78 10.83 5.77 11.92
C ASN A 78 9.48 6.15 11.30
N VAL A 79 9.44 7.31 10.62
CA VAL A 79 8.24 7.80 9.93
C VAL A 79 7.84 6.87 8.78
N LYS A 80 8.80 6.45 7.93
CA LYS A 80 8.57 5.50 6.84
C LYS A 80 8.08 4.15 7.37
N ALA A 81 8.67 3.62 8.43
CA ALA A 81 8.23 2.37 9.06
C ALA A 81 6.78 2.45 9.58
N ALA A 82 6.37 3.58 10.16
CA ALA A 82 4.99 3.80 10.62
C ALA A 82 4.02 3.88 9.44
N ARG A 83 4.38 4.60 8.38
CA ARG A 83 3.59 4.70 7.15
C ARG A 83 3.40 3.33 6.49
N ARG A 84 4.46 2.53 6.37
CA ARG A 84 4.39 1.13 5.89
C ARG A 84 3.41 0.28 6.68
N ARG A 85 3.49 0.32 8.02
CA ARG A 85 2.58 -0.43 8.89
C ARG A 85 1.12 -0.02 8.70
N ILE A 86 0.84 1.27 8.54
CA ILE A 86 -0.50 1.76 8.22
C ILE A 86 -0.95 1.26 6.84
N ASN A 87 -0.10 1.34 5.82
CA ASN A 87 -0.43 0.88 4.47
C ASN A 87 -0.76 -0.61 4.43
N ILE A 88 0.01 -1.46 5.12
CA ILE A 88 -0.28 -2.90 5.22
C ILE A 88 -1.68 -3.14 5.81
N ILE A 89 -2.06 -2.40 6.86
CA ILE A 89 -3.38 -2.53 7.48
C ILE A 89 -4.49 -2.07 6.52
N VAL A 90 -4.27 -0.97 5.80
CA VAL A 90 -5.22 -0.47 4.80
C VAL A 90 -5.36 -1.47 3.66
N MET A 91 -4.27 -2.00 3.11
CA MET A 91 -4.27 -2.99 2.04
C MET A 91 -4.96 -4.29 2.47
N SER A 92 -4.67 -4.79 3.67
CA SER A 92 -5.36 -5.97 4.23
C SER A 92 -6.86 -5.74 4.46
N SER A 93 -7.26 -4.51 4.78
CA SER A 93 -8.68 -4.14 4.92
C SER A 93 -9.37 -4.02 3.56
N ARG A 94 -8.67 -3.50 2.56
CA ARG A 94 -9.13 -3.37 1.17
C ARG A 94 -9.33 -4.71 0.49
N SER A 95 -8.39 -5.66 0.65
CA SER A 95 -8.47 -6.98 0.01
C SER A 95 -9.64 -7.83 0.51
N LYS A 96 -10.17 -7.53 1.70
CA LYS A 96 -11.36 -8.19 2.27
C LYS A 96 -12.69 -7.58 1.79
N GLN A 97 -12.65 -6.45 1.08
CA GLN A 97 -13.86 -5.85 0.53
C GLN A 97 -14.36 -6.65 -0.67
N ARG A 98 -15.68 -6.69 -0.83
CA ARG A 98 -16.27 -7.20 -2.07
C ARG A 98 -15.90 -6.26 -3.23
N PRO A 99 -15.72 -6.78 -4.46
CA PRO A 99 -15.57 -5.94 -5.63
C PRO A 99 -16.73 -4.93 -5.69
N THR A 100 -16.40 -3.65 -5.78
CA THR A 100 -17.40 -2.56 -5.79
C THR A 100 -17.76 -2.09 -7.20
N HIS A 101 -16.88 -2.35 -8.17
CA HIS A 101 -17.04 -1.89 -9.56
C HIS A 101 -16.57 -3.00 -10.52
N PHE A 102 -17.22 -3.09 -11.68
CA PHE A 102 -16.72 -3.85 -12.81
C PHE A 102 -15.99 -2.87 -13.74
N ILE A 103 -14.69 -3.10 -13.97
CA ILE A 103 -13.88 -2.27 -14.84
C ILE A 103 -13.71 -3.00 -16.18
N SER A 104 -14.18 -2.40 -17.26
CA SER A 104 -13.87 -2.82 -18.63
C SER A 104 -12.82 -1.87 -19.21
N ILE A 105 -11.59 -2.36 -19.39
CA ILE A 105 -10.52 -1.60 -20.04
C ILE A 105 -10.50 -1.99 -21.52
N PRO A 106 -10.66 -1.04 -22.47
CA PRO A 106 -10.55 -1.35 -23.88
C PRO A 106 -9.11 -1.74 -24.24
N LEU A 107 -8.93 -2.98 -24.70
CA LEU A 107 -7.63 -3.56 -25.07
C LEU A 107 -7.32 -3.40 -26.57
N ASN A 108 -7.92 -2.40 -27.21
CA ASN A 108 -7.79 -2.14 -28.64
C ASN A 108 -6.70 -1.12 -28.97
N THR A 109 -5.77 -0.86 -28.06
CA THR A 109 -4.60 -0.03 -28.37
C THR A 109 -3.68 -0.80 -29.31
N PRO A 110 -3.06 -0.15 -30.32
CA PRO A 110 -2.23 -0.83 -31.32
C PRO A 110 -1.12 -1.69 -30.73
N ASP A 111 -0.50 -1.24 -29.63
CA ASP A 111 0.56 -1.98 -28.95
C ASP A 111 0.06 -3.28 -28.30
N ILE A 112 -1.10 -3.25 -27.64
CA ILE A 112 -1.71 -4.44 -27.04
C ILE A 112 -2.12 -5.42 -28.14
N MET A 113 -2.74 -4.92 -29.21
CA MET A 113 -3.13 -5.74 -30.36
C MET A 113 -1.92 -6.41 -31.02
N ARG A 114 -0.84 -5.66 -31.27
CA ARG A 114 0.41 -6.18 -31.84
C ARG A 114 1.03 -7.25 -30.93
N ASN A 115 1.13 -6.99 -29.63
CA ASN A 115 1.70 -7.93 -28.68
C ASN A 115 0.86 -9.22 -28.57
N PHE A 116 -0.46 -9.10 -28.65
CA PHE A 116 -1.36 -10.25 -28.72
C PHE A 116 -1.13 -11.09 -29.98
N GLN A 117 -0.98 -10.46 -31.15
CA GLN A 117 -0.68 -11.19 -32.39
C GLN A 117 0.68 -11.89 -32.33
N ASN A 118 1.70 -11.22 -31.78
CA ASN A 118 3.02 -11.80 -31.59
C ASN A 118 2.96 -13.02 -30.66
N PHE A 119 2.22 -12.93 -29.56
CA PHE A 119 1.98 -14.06 -28.64
C PHE A 119 1.27 -15.23 -29.35
N LYS A 120 0.22 -14.95 -30.12
CA LYS A 120 -0.52 -15.98 -30.88
C LYS A 120 0.40 -16.77 -31.82
N VAL A 121 1.25 -16.07 -32.58
CA VAL A 121 2.15 -16.72 -33.54
C VAL A 121 3.28 -17.45 -32.84
N ARG A 122 3.90 -16.82 -31.83
CA ARG A 122 5.11 -17.35 -31.19
C ARG A 122 4.84 -18.45 -30.17
N ASP A 123 3.75 -18.37 -29.42
CA ASP A 123 3.54 -19.20 -28.22
C ASP A 123 2.32 -20.12 -28.33
N ILE A 124 1.36 -19.86 -29.24
CA ILE A 124 0.19 -20.73 -29.43
C ILE A 124 0.34 -21.56 -30.71
N LEU A 125 0.63 -20.92 -31.85
CA LEU A 125 0.69 -21.58 -33.16
C LEU A 125 2.02 -22.30 -33.43
N SER A 126 3.01 -22.14 -32.55
CA SER A 126 4.28 -22.86 -32.58
C SER A 126 4.25 -24.20 -31.83
N TYR A 127 3.20 -24.46 -31.03
CA TYR A 127 3.01 -25.72 -30.31
C TYR A 127 2.04 -26.62 -31.10
N PRO A 128 2.53 -27.70 -31.74
CA PRO A 128 1.71 -28.54 -32.61
C PRO A 128 0.67 -29.41 -31.87
N ASP A 129 0.77 -29.58 -30.55
CA ASP A 129 -0.08 -30.48 -29.75
C ASP A 129 -0.67 -29.80 -28.50
N LEU A 130 -1.54 -28.80 -28.69
CA LEU A 130 -2.39 -28.31 -27.59
C LEU A 130 -3.60 -29.27 -27.45
N PRO A 131 -3.79 -29.94 -26.29
CA PRO A 131 -4.96 -30.77 -26.08
C PRO A 131 -6.20 -29.86 -25.97
N TYR A 132 -7.24 -30.20 -26.73
CA TYR A 132 -8.57 -29.59 -26.64
C TYR A 132 -9.27 -29.95 -25.33
#